data_AF-A0A966DZE1-F1
#
_entry.id   AF-A0A966DZE1-F1
#
_cell.length_a   1.000
_cell.length_b   1.000
_cell.length_c   1.000
_cell.angle_alpha   90.00
_cell.angle_beta   90.00
_cell.angle_gamma   90.00
#
_symmetry.space_group_name_H-M   'P 1'
#
loop_
_entity.id
_entity.type
_entity.pdbx_description
1 polymer ?
#
loop_
_entity_poly.entity_id
_entity_poly.type
_entity_poly.pdbx_seq_one_letter_code
_entity_poly.pdbx_strand_id
1 'polypeptide(L)'
;MDITNKTNRPISVPLPRGKKLFLGPAKTGQVNAKAAEHPPLVKLVEAGDLEIDETGRQHNSPSTGASSARIGNQASGPTGNIRRTGDR
;
A
#
# COMPACT_ATOMS: atom_id res chain seq x y z
N MET A 1 13.68 -9.29 6.75
CA MET A 1 13.89 -9.41 5.30
C MET A 1 12.92 -8.47 4.64
N ASP A 2 13.46 -7.57 3.85
CA ASP A 2 12.68 -6.63 3.05
C ASP A 2 12.69 -7.12 1.60
N ILE A 3 11.60 -6.91 0.88
CA ILE A 3 11.45 -7.27 -0.52
C ILE A 3 11.07 -6.05 -1.32
N THR A 4 11.80 -5.80 -2.39
CA THR A 4 11.61 -4.66 -3.28
C THR A 4 11.06 -5.12 -4.63
N ASN A 5 9.98 -4.50 -5.10
CA ASN A 5 9.52 -4.68 -6.46
C ASN A 5 10.38 -3.85 -7.42
N LYS A 6 11.09 -4.50 -8.34
CA LYS A 6 11.96 -3.83 -9.33
C LYS A 6 11.21 -3.46 -10.61
N THR A 7 9.98 -3.94 -10.75
CA THR A 7 9.17 -3.66 -11.93
C THR A 7 8.36 -2.36 -11.77
N ASN A 8 7.98 -1.78 -12.92
CA ASN A 8 7.07 -0.64 -12.99
C ASN A 8 5.59 -1.03 -12.85
N ARG A 9 5.29 -2.30 -12.55
CA ARG A 9 3.94 -2.83 -12.44
C ARG A 9 3.68 -3.27 -11.00
N PRO A 10 2.45 -3.11 -10.47
CA PRO A 10 2.11 -3.69 -9.19
C PRO A 10 2.15 -5.23 -9.26
N ILE A 11 2.73 -5.87 -8.26
CA ILE A 11 2.86 -7.33 -8.17
C ILE A 11 2.15 -7.83 -6.90
N SER A 12 1.42 -8.93 -7.03
CA SER A 12 0.85 -9.67 -5.90
C SER A 12 1.72 -10.88 -5.62
N VAL A 13 2.40 -10.88 -4.48
CA VAL A 13 3.34 -11.92 -4.05
C VAL A 13 2.62 -12.90 -3.12
N PRO A 14 2.47 -14.20 -3.50
CA PRO A 14 1.86 -15.19 -2.64
C PRO A 14 2.79 -15.56 -1.48
N LEU A 15 2.29 -15.42 -0.25
CA LEU A 15 2.97 -15.77 0.98
C LEU A 15 2.41 -17.08 1.57
N PRO A 16 3.16 -17.76 2.46
CA PRO A 16 2.66 -18.91 3.19
C PRO A 16 1.34 -18.62 3.92
N ARG A 17 0.55 -19.68 4.17
CA ARG A 17 -0.78 -19.61 4.80
C ARG A 17 -1.84 -18.86 3.98
N GLY A 18 -1.69 -18.82 2.65
CA GLY A 18 -2.66 -18.18 1.74
C GLY A 18 -2.68 -16.66 1.81
N LYS A 19 -1.70 -16.04 2.49
CA LYS A 19 -1.55 -14.58 2.54
C LYS A 19 -0.98 -14.07 1.22
N LYS A 20 -1.20 -12.79 0.92
CA LYS A 20 -0.63 -12.12 -0.26
C LYS A 20 -0.07 -10.77 0.15
N LEU A 21 1.12 -10.45 -0.34
CA LEU A 21 1.72 -9.13 -0.21
C LEU A 21 1.55 -8.39 -1.53
N PHE A 22 0.91 -7.22 -1.50
CA PHE A 22 0.80 -6.36 -2.67
C PHE A 22 1.92 -5.34 -2.64
N LEU A 23 2.84 -5.44 -3.60
CA LEU A 23 3.90 -4.47 -3.80
C LEU A 23 3.54 -3.56 -4.96
N GLY A 24 3.46 -2.26 -4.69
CA GLY A 24 3.35 -1.26 -5.76
C GLY A 24 4.62 -1.20 -6.62
N PRO A 25 4.58 -0.49 -7.75
CA PRO A 25 5.77 -0.24 -8.56
C PRO A 25 6.89 0.39 -7.72
N ALA A 26 8.11 -0.12 -7.82
CA ALA A 26 9.27 0.36 -7.07
C ALA A 26 9.10 0.42 -5.53
N LYS A 27 8.12 -0.30 -4.96
CA LYS A 27 7.88 -0.30 -3.51
C LYS A 27 8.53 -1.48 -2.81
N THR A 28 8.85 -1.26 -1.54
CA THR A 28 9.35 -2.27 -0.62
C THR A 28 8.24 -2.79 0.30
N GLY A 29 8.38 -4.02 0.76
CA GLY A 29 7.52 -4.61 1.78
C GLY A 29 8.27 -5.62 2.62
N GLN A 30 7.87 -5.76 3.86
CA GLN A 30 8.55 -6.64 4.82
C GLN A 30 7.96 -8.05 4.78
N VAL A 31 8.82 -9.06 4.79
CA VAL A 31 8.42 -10.47 4.91
C VAL A 31 9.22 -11.20 5.99
N ASN A 32 8.68 -12.35 6.40
CA ASN A 32 9.35 -13.24 7.34
C ASN A 32 10.26 -14.23 6.60
N ALA A 33 11.26 -14.81 7.28
CA ALA A 33 12.21 -15.75 6.68
C ALA A 33 11.52 -16.96 6.02
N LYS A 34 10.48 -17.50 6.67
CA LYS A 34 9.66 -18.60 6.11
C LYS A 34 8.94 -18.24 4.81
N ALA A 35 8.74 -16.95 4.54
CA ALA A 35 8.13 -16.50 3.30
C ALA A 35 9.18 -16.33 2.18
N ALA A 36 10.44 -16.01 2.52
CA ALA A 36 11.52 -15.94 1.54
C ALA A 36 11.78 -17.31 0.88
N GLU A 37 11.60 -18.40 1.62
CA GLU A 37 11.74 -19.78 1.13
C GLU A 37 10.50 -20.29 0.36
N HIS A 38 9.44 -19.49 0.24
CA HIS A 38 8.19 -19.94 -0.37
C HIS A 38 8.36 -20.09 -1.90
N PRO A 39 8.05 -21.25 -2.52
CA PRO A 39 8.39 -21.48 -3.93
C PRO A 39 7.84 -20.45 -4.92
N PRO A 40 6.60 -19.94 -4.78
CA PRO A 40 6.11 -18.83 -5.60
C PRO A 40 6.91 -17.52 -5.48
N LEU A 41 7.45 -17.23 -4.31
CA LEU A 41 8.24 -16.01 -4.07
C LEU A 41 9.63 -16.16 -4.67
N VAL A 42 10.27 -17.31 -4.46
CA VAL A 42 11.57 -17.64 -5.05
C VAL A 42 11.55 -17.49 -6.57
N LYS A 43 10.49 -17.97 -7.24
CA LYS A 43 10.33 -17.80 -8.70
C LYS A 43 10.31 -16.33 -9.15
N LEU A 44 9.70 -15.44 -8.37
CA LEU A 44 9.66 -14.02 -8.69
C LEU A 44 11.00 -13.33 -8.46
N VAL A 45 11.78 -13.83 -7.51
CA VAL A 45 13.16 -13.36 -7.25
C VAL A 45 14.09 -13.86 -8.35
N GLU A 46 13.98 -15.13 -8.75
CA GLU A 46 14.74 -15.71 -9.87
C GLU A 46 14.41 -15.04 -11.20
N ALA A 47 13.15 -14.63 -11.41
CA ALA A 47 12.75 -13.84 -12.57
C ALA A 47 13.36 -12.43 -12.59
N GLY A 48 13.90 -11.95 -11.47
CA GLY A 48 14.42 -10.58 -11.32
C GLY A 48 13.33 -9.53 -11.10
N ASP A 49 12.06 -9.95 -10.95
CA ASP A 49 10.95 -9.03 -10.68
C ASP A 49 11.00 -8.49 -9.24
N LEU A 50 11.56 -9.28 -8.31
CA LEU A 50 11.71 -8.96 -6.89
C LEU A 50 13.16 -9.09 -6.44
N GLU A 51 13.57 -8.22 -5.51
CA GLU A 51 14.86 -8.29 -4.83
C GLU A 51 14.64 -8.46 -3.32
N ILE A 52 15.40 -9.34 -2.67
CA ILE A 52 15.36 -9.55 -1.22
C ILE A 52 16.56 -8.84 -0.58
N ASP A 53 16.28 -7.90 0.32
CA ASP A 53 17.27 -7.21 1.14
C ASP A 53 17.22 -7.79 2.57
N GLU A 54 18.31 -8.42 3.02
CA GLU A 54 18.42 -8.95 4.39
C GLU A 54 18.73 -7.86 5.41
N THR A 55 19.29 -6.74 4.96
CA THR A 55 19.55 -5.55 5.77
C THR A 55 18.25 -4.76 5.91
N GLY A 56 17.56 -4.90 7.03
CA GLY A 56 16.26 -4.26 7.32
C GLY A 56 16.29 -2.73 7.39
N ARG A 57 16.63 -2.07 6.29
CA ARG A 57 16.64 -0.61 6.17
C ARG A 57 15.29 -0.18 5.63
N GLN A 58 14.42 0.22 6.56
CA GLN A 58 13.10 0.78 6.26
C GLN A 58 13.21 1.89 5.21
N HIS A 59 12.93 1.55 3.95
CA HIS A 59 12.76 2.56 2.93
C HIS A 59 11.37 3.15 3.09
N ASN A 60 11.40 4.37 3.62
CA ASN A 60 10.31 5.29 3.78
C ASN A 60 9.60 5.47 2.42
N SER A 61 8.47 4.80 2.19
CA SER A 61 7.56 5.24 1.13
C SER A 61 6.82 6.46 1.66
N PRO A 62 6.99 7.66 1.07
CA PRO A 62 6.04 8.73 1.32
C PRO A 62 4.68 8.21 0.86
N SER A 63 3.71 8.22 1.77
CA SER A 63 2.32 8.03 1.45
C SER A 63 1.87 9.18 0.55
N THR A 64 2.11 9.09 -0.76
CA THR A 64 1.41 9.89 -1.76
C THR A 64 0.00 9.35 -1.87
N GLY A 65 -0.81 9.62 -0.83
CA GLY A 65 -2.25 9.59 -0.92
C GLY A 65 -2.70 10.86 -1.63
N ALA A 66 -2.60 10.89 -2.96
CA ALA A 66 -3.15 11.96 -3.77
C ALA A 66 -4.00 11.35 -4.88
N SER A 67 -5.29 11.15 -4.58
CA SER A 67 -6.42 11.33 -5.51
C SER A 67 -7.74 11.10 -4.79
N SER A 68 -8.12 12.06 -3.96
CA SER A 68 -9.51 12.52 -3.92
C SER A 68 -9.49 13.98 -3.48
N ALA A 69 -9.04 14.84 -4.40
CA ALA A 69 -9.42 16.25 -4.35
C ALA A 69 -10.93 16.31 -4.60
N ARG A 70 -11.72 16.02 -3.56
CA ARG A 70 -13.10 16.45 -3.53
C ARG A 70 -13.04 17.95 -3.35
N ILE A 71 -13.28 18.66 -4.44
CA ILE A 71 -13.73 20.05 -4.43
C ILE A 71 -14.91 20.08 -3.45
N GLY A 72 -14.65 20.63 -2.28
CA GLY A 72 -15.60 20.70 -1.19
C GLY A 72 -15.25 21.95 -0.41
N ASN A 73 -15.75 23.09 -0.89
CA ASN A 73 -15.85 24.32 -0.12
C ASN A 73 -16.46 23.99 1.23
N GLN A 74 -15.64 23.94 2.28
CA GLN A 74 -16.12 23.89 3.65
C GLN A 74 -15.58 25.14 4.34
N ALA A 75 -16.37 26.19 4.11
CA ALA A 75 -16.28 27.45 4.82
C ALA A 75 -16.40 27.22 6.33
N SER A 76 -15.66 28.03 7.06
CA SER A 76 -15.66 28.14 8.51
C SER A 76 -17.06 28.37 9.09
N GLY A 77 -17.34 27.73 10.22
CA GLY A 77 -18.29 28.23 11.23
C GLY A 77 -19.48 27.31 11.55
N PRO A 78 -19.63 26.84 12.80
CA PRO A 78 -20.90 26.38 13.30
C PRO A 78 -21.67 27.58 13.87
N THR A 79 -22.47 28.24 13.04
CA THR A 79 -23.49 29.21 13.51
C THR A 79 -24.83 28.87 12.89
N GLY A 80 -25.80 28.57 13.75
CA GLY A 80 -27.22 28.65 13.43
C GLY A 80 -27.94 27.32 13.28
N ASN A 81 -28.55 26.85 14.38
CA ASN A 81 -29.73 25.99 14.34
C ASN A 81 -30.85 26.68 13.55
N ILE A 82 -30.95 26.40 12.25
CA ILE A 82 -32.13 26.75 11.44
C ILE A 82 -33.20 25.68 11.68
N ARG A 83 -34.17 26.02 12.53
CA ARG A 83 -35.42 25.27 12.71
C ARG A 83 -36.32 25.55 11.50
N ARG A 84 -36.60 24.54 10.67
CA ARG A 84 -37.68 24.58 9.67
C ARG A 84 -38.92 23.90 10.26
N THR A 85 -39.91 24.68 10.64
CA THR A 85 -41.30 24.24 10.79
C THR A 85 -42.15 25.15 9.92
N GLY A 86 -42.59 24.64 8.78
CA GLY A 86 -43.52 25.32 7.88
C GLY A 86 -44.90 24.67 8.02
N ASP A 87 -45.88 25.48 8.41
CA ASP A 87 -47.31 25.21 8.40
C ASP A 87 -47.86 25.43 6.98
N ARG A 88 -48.48 24.39 6.40
CA ARG A 88 -49.49 24.43 5.33
C ARG A 88 -50.03 23.05 5.03
#